data_AF-A0A522V650-F1
#
_entry.id   AF-A0A522V650-F1
#
_cell.length_a   1.000
_cell.length_b   1.000
_cell.length_c   1.000
_cell.angle_alpha   90.00
_cell.angle_beta   90.00
_cell.angle_gamma   90.00
#
_symmetry.space_group_name_H-M   'P 1'
#
loop_
_entity.id
_entity.type
_entity.pdbx_description
1 polymer ?
#
loop_
_entity_poly.entity_id
_entity_poly.type
_entity_poly.pdbx_seq_one_letter_code
_entity_poly.pdbx_strand_id
1 'polypeptide(L)'
;MGVGIILTFALYLALLYLIGFVVSRLIIYSENSCADSGHHSNRHLFSFSRIFSVLSELLLLKRLMKANPLLWVGEWLFHVSFVFVLLRHLRYFMEPAPAWLFDFEVFGIISGFILFVSLIFILAVKLLVERAYLSSYNFSLLAMLVVISATGLLMTMIFKTDLVEIKFFSMGMATFAPQALHDSGLFLSHFIAFLVFVLFLPSHIFTAPITILEAFRRDEELETIMHDETK
;
A
#
# COMPACT_ATOMS: atom_id res chain seq x y z
N MET A 1 -29.30 8.59 -11.01
CA MET A 1 -27.88 8.97 -10.78
C MET A 1 -27.02 8.11 -11.69
N GLY A 2 -26.08 8.70 -12.43
CA GLY A 2 -25.13 7.90 -13.23
C GLY A 2 -24.25 7.04 -12.32
N VAL A 3 -23.86 5.85 -12.78
CA VAL A 3 -23.05 4.90 -11.98
C VAL A 3 -21.76 5.55 -11.47
N GLY A 4 -21.10 6.37 -12.29
CA GLY A 4 -19.91 7.14 -11.88
C GLY A 4 -20.12 8.03 -10.64
N ILE A 5 -21.28 8.68 -10.53
CA ILE A 5 -21.60 9.52 -9.37
C ILE A 5 -21.67 8.66 -8.10
N ILE A 6 -22.34 7.51 -8.17
CA ILE A 6 -22.46 6.57 -7.04
C ILE A 6 -21.07 6.09 -6.59
N LEU A 7 -20.21 5.71 -7.53
CA LEU A 7 -18.84 5.28 -7.25
C LEU A 7 -18.00 6.38 -6.61
N THR A 8 -18.18 7.62 -7.05
CA THR A 8 -17.47 8.79 -6.48
C THR A 8 -17.86 9.00 -5.01
N PHE A 9 -19.15 8.95 -4.70
CA PHE A 9 -19.60 9.03 -3.30
C PHE A 9 -19.11 7.85 -2.47
N ALA A 10 -19.12 6.63 -3.02
CA ALA A 10 -18.57 5.46 -2.36
C ALA A 10 -17.07 5.63 -2.05
N LEU A 11 -16.29 6.21 -2.99
CA LEU A 11 -14.89 6.55 -2.76
C LEU A 11 -14.73 7.54 -1.61
N TYR A 12 -15.51 8.62 -1.58
CA TYR A 12 -15.42 9.62 -0.50
C TYR A 12 -15.75 9.02 0.86
N LEU A 13 -16.75 8.14 0.94
CA LEU A 13 -17.08 7.41 2.18
C LEU A 13 -15.94 6.47 2.58
N ALA A 14 -15.34 5.74 1.63
CA ALA A 14 -14.20 4.86 1.90
C ALA A 14 -12.97 5.64 2.38
N LEU A 15 -12.69 6.81 1.80
CA LEU A 15 -11.62 7.70 2.23
C LEU A 15 -11.88 8.28 3.63
N LEU A 16 -13.13 8.69 3.92
CA LEU A 16 -13.51 9.17 5.25
C LEU A 16 -13.35 8.06 6.30
N TYR A 17 -13.76 6.83 5.98
CA TYR A 17 -13.53 5.67 6.84
C TYR A 17 -12.02 5.43 7.07
N LEU A 18 -11.21 5.45 6.01
CA LEU A 18 -9.76 5.27 6.11
C LEU A 18 -9.14 6.35 7.02
N ILE A 19 -9.44 7.62 6.78
CA ILE A 19 -8.94 8.73 7.59
C ILE A 19 -9.39 8.59 9.05
N GLY A 20 -10.68 8.30 9.30
CA GLY A 20 -11.21 8.09 10.65
C GLY A 20 -10.53 6.93 11.38
N PHE A 21 -10.33 5.80 10.69
CA PHE A 21 -9.59 4.66 11.25
C PHE A 21 -8.17 5.05 11.63
N VAL A 22 -7.46 5.75 10.74
CA VAL A 22 -6.08 6.20 10.98
C VAL A 22 -6.00 7.13 12.18
N VAL A 23 -6.87 8.15 12.23
CA VAL A 23 -6.92 9.10 13.35
C VAL A 23 -7.20 8.36 14.66
N SER A 24 -8.16 7.42 14.68
CA SER A 24 -8.47 6.65 15.89
C SER A 24 -7.26 5.83 16.39
N ARG A 25 -6.49 5.22 15.50
CA ARG A 25 -5.29 4.45 15.84
C ARG A 25 -4.16 5.33 16.36
N LEU A 26 -3.96 6.51 15.77
CA LEU A 26 -2.96 7.48 16.22
C LEU A 26 -3.28 8.01 17.62
N ILE A 27 -4.57 8.27 17.91
CA ILE A 27 -5.02 8.70 19.25
C ILE A 27 -4.70 7.61 20.28
N ILE A 28 -5.13 6.37 20.04
CA ILE A 28 -4.86 5.22 20.94
C ILE A 28 -3.35 5.03 21.14
N TYR A 29 -2.54 5.13 20.08
CA TYR A 29 -1.09 5.02 20.18
C TYR A 29 -0.48 6.13 21.04
N SER A 30 -0.97 7.36 20.91
CA SER A 30 -0.47 8.49 21.72
C SER A 30 -0.83 8.35 23.20
N GLU A 31 -2.03 7.86 23.52
CA GLU A 31 -2.47 7.60 24.89
C GLU A 31 -1.60 6.51 25.55
N ASN A 32 -1.37 5.41 24.84
CA ASN A 32 -0.53 4.31 25.32
C ASN A 32 0.94 4.72 25.48
N SER A 33 1.46 5.54 24.57
CA SER A 33 2.84 6.03 24.64
C SER A 33 3.06 6.94 25.84
N CYS A 34 2.10 7.82 26.17
CA CYS A 34 2.16 8.66 27.38
C CYS A 34 2.10 7.83 28.67
N ALA A 35 1.32 6.74 28.71
CA ALA A 35 1.26 5.84 29.85
C ALA A 35 2.60 5.12 30.10
N ASP A 36 3.29 4.70 29.04
CA ASP A 36 4.58 3.98 29.10
C ASP A 36 5.78 4.92 29.37
N SER A 37 5.61 6.22 29.07
CA SER A 37 6.63 7.26 29.29
C SER A 37 7.01 7.49 30.77
N GLY A 38 6.27 6.91 31.71
CA GLY A 38 6.57 6.99 33.15
C GLY A 38 7.85 6.27 33.57
N HIS A 39 8.40 5.35 32.76
CA HIS A 39 9.54 4.50 33.17
C HIS A 39 10.85 4.64 32.38
N HIS A 40 10.87 5.23 31.17
CA HIS A 40 12.10 5.37 30.37
C HIS A 40 12.28 6.77 29.74
N SER A 41 13.46 7.37 29.93
CA SER A 41 13.81 8.70 29.39
C SER A 41 14.10 8.64 27.88
N ASN A 42 13.07 8.91 27.08
CA ASN A 42 13.06 8.80 25.62
C ASN A 42 13.74 10.00 24.89
N ARG A 43 15.03 10.27 25.15
CA ARG A 43 15.73 11.45 24.58
C ARG A 43 16.33 11.25 23.18
N HIS A 44 16.34 10.05 22.60
CA HIS A 44 17.10 9.79 21.35
C HIS A 44 16.26 9.27 20.15
N LEU A 45 14.93 9.32 20.23
CA LEU A 45 14.03 8.87 19.14
C LEU A 45 14.23 9.63 17.82
N PHE A 46 14.72 10.86 17.86
CA PHE A 46 14.93 11.72 16.68
C PHE A 46 16.37 11.74 16.14
N SER A 47 17.19 10.75 16.50
CA SER A 47 18.52 10.64 15.91
C SER A 47 18.44 10.30 14.42
N PHE A 48 19.14 11.08 13.59
CA PHE A 48 19.20 10.87 12.14
C PHE A 48 19.58 9.43 11.76
N SER A 49 20.49 8.81 12.53
CA SER A 49 20.91 7.41 12.34
C SER A 49 19.76 6.41 12.55
N ARG A 50 18.89 6.66 13.52
CA ARG A 50 17.74 5.79 13.84
C ARG A 50 16.66 5.91 12.76
N ILE A 51 16.37 7.12 12.31
CA ILE A 51 15.45 7.37 11.19
C ILE A 51 15.95 6.68 9.93
N PHE A 52 17.24 6.81 9.62
CA PHE A 52 17.84 6.13 8.47
C PHE A 52 17.77 4.60 8.59
N SER A 53 17.99 4.06 9.79
CA SER A 53 17.89 2.62 10.05
C SER A 53 16.48 2.09 9.79
N VAL A 54 15.45 2.75 10.35
CA VAL A 54 14.03 2.41 10.14
C VAL A 54 13.65 2.54 8.67
N LEU A 55 14.06 3.62 8.00
CA LEU A 55 13.79 3.84 6.58
C LEU A 55 14.45 2.75 5.71
N SER A 56 15.69 2.38 6.03
CA SER A 56 16.39 1.31 5.32
C SER A 56 15.72 -0.05 5.53
N GLU A 57 15.12 -0.28 6.69
CA GLU A 57 14.35 -1.49 6.98
C GLU A 57 13.06 -1.53 6.15
N LEU A 58 12.37 -0.40 6.02
CA LEU A 58 11.15 -0.28 5.21
C LEU A 58 11.42 -0.42 3.70
N LEU A 59 12.50 0.19 3.21
CA LEU A 59 12.81 0.19 1.77
C LEU A 59 13.50 -1.09 1.30
N LEU A 60 14.39 -1.65 2.12
CA LEU A 60 15.21 -2.81 1.76
C LEU A 60 14.71 -4.11 2.39
N LEU A 61 13.72 -4.07 3.29
CA LEU A 61 13.12 -5.25 3.92
C LEU A 61 14.19 -6.22 4.48
N LYS A 62 15.20 -5.69 5.19
CA LYS A 62 16.41 -6.44 5.55
C LYS A 62 16.11 -7.63 6.48
N ARG A 63 15.19 -7.48 7.42
CA ARG A 63 14.72 -8.58 8.29
C ARG A 63 14.04 -9.67 7.48
N LEU A 64 13.23 -9.29 6.48
CA LEU A 64 12.59 -10.27 5.59
C LEU A 64 13.62 -10.99 4.73
N MET A 65 14.66 -10.30 4.24
CA MET A 65 15.75 -10.93 3.49
C MET A 65 16.43 -12.05 4.31
N LYS A 66 16.67 -11.79 5.61
CA LYS A 66 17.25 -12.79 6.52
C LYS A 66 16.28 -13.94 6.83
N ALA A 67 14.98 -13.66 6.95
CA ALA A 67 13.98 -14.66 7.32
C ALA A 67 13.54 -15.54 6.15
N ASN A 68 13.23 -14.93 5.00
CA ASN A 68 12.78 -15.61 3.80
C ASN A 68 13.25 -14.85 2.52
N PRO A 69 14.39 -15.24 1.93
CA PRO A 69 14.94 -14.55 0.76
C PRO A 69 14.06 -14.70 -0.49
N LEU A 70 13.24 -15.76 -0.61
CA LEU A 70 12.31 -15.91 -1.73
C LEU A 70 11.21 -14.85 -1.64
N LEU A 71 10.56 -14.72 -0.48
CA LEU A 71 9.53 -13.69 -0.28
C LEU A 71 10.10 -12.29 -0.42
N TRP A 72 11.34 -12.06 0.01
CA TRP A 72 12.01 -10.79 -0.17
C TRP A 72 12.03 -10.33 -1.63
N VAL A 73 12.43 -11.21 -2.56
CA VAL A 73 12.45 -10.88 -4.00
C VAL A 73 11.04 -10.54 -4.50
N GLY A 74 10.06 -11.36 -4.12
CA GLY A 74 8.66 -11.15 -4.52
C GLY A 74 8.11 -9.82 -4.02
N GLU A 75 8.23 -9.56 -2.72
CA GLU A 75 7.72 -8.36 -2.08
C GLU A 75 8.45 -7.10 -2.57
N TRP A 76 9.76 -7.16 -2.83
CA TRP A 76 10.50 -6.02 -3.38
C TRP A 76 10.05 -5.69 -4.81
N LEU A 77 9.92 -6.71 -5.68
CA LEU A 77 9.36 -6.53 -7.02
C LEU A 77 7.94 -5.99 -7.00
N PHE A 78 7.11 -6.45 -6.07
CA PHE A 78 5.77 -5.90 -5.85
C PHE A 78 5.82 -4.41 -5.53
N HIS A 79 6.60 -3.97 -4.53
CA HIS A 79 6.64 -2.55 -4.14
C HIS A 79 7.14 -1.65 -5.27
N VAL A 80 8.23 -2.04 -5.94
CA VAL A 80 8.80 -1.25 -7.03
C VAL A 80 7.81 -1.13 -8.18
N SER A 81 7.24 -2.25 -8.64
CA SER A 81 6.26 -2.25 -9.74
C SER A 81 4.97 -1.51 -9.38
N PHE A 82 4.48 -1.66 -8.15
CA PHE A 82 3.30 -0.96 -7.65
C PHE A 82 3.48 0.57 -7.70
N VAL A 83 4.64 1.08 -7.29
CA VAL A 83 4.95 2.52 -7.38
C VAL A 83 4.91 3.01 -8.82
N PHE A 84 5.51 2.30 -9.77
CA PHE A 84 5.46 2.68 -11.19
C PHE A 84 4.04 2.63 -11.77
N VAL A 85 3.24 1.65 -11.36
CA VAL A 85 1.82 1.60 -11.74
C VAL A 85 1.06 2.80 -11.18
N LEU A 86 1.30 3.18 -9.91
CA LEU A 86 0.69 4.37 -9.31
C LEU A 86 1.11 5.65 -10.03
N LEU A 87 2.39 5.80 -10.39
CA LEU A 87 2.87 6.94 -11.17
C LEU A 87 2.13 7.01 -12.52
N ARG A 88 1.95 5.88 -13.22
CA ARG A 88 1.15 5.85 -14.45
C ARG A 88 -0.31 6.27 -14.21
N HIS A 89 -0.91 5.90 -13.08
CA HIS A 89 -2.27 6.31 -12.72
C HIS A 89 -2.37 7.81 -12.40
N LEU A 90 -1.32 8.43 -11.87
CA LEU A 90 -1.29 9.85 -11.52
C LEU A 90 -1.62 10.75 -12.72
N ARG A 91 -1.35 10.30 -13.95
CA ARG A 91 -1.63 11.07 -15.17
C ARG A 91 -3.12 11.37 -15.34
N TYR A 92 -3.99 10.51 -14.83
CA TYR A 92 -5.45 10.69 -14.96
C TYR A 92 -5.98 11.76 -13.99
N PHE A 93 -5.17 12.19 -13.02
CA PHE A 93 -5.53 13.19 -12.02
C PHE A 93 -4.95 14.57 -12.33
N MET A 94 -4.24 14.75 -13.45
CA MET A 94 -3.55 15.99 -13.80
C MET A 94 -3.83 16.43 -15.24
N GLU A 95 -4.18 17.71 -15.42
CA GLU A 95 -4.34 18.36 -16.72
C GLU A 95 -3.79 19.82 -16.65
N PRO A 96 -2.69 20.16 -17.36
CA PRO A 96 -1.87 19.27 -18.18
C PRO A 96 -1.02 18.31 -17.33
N ALA A 97 -0.82 17.08 -17.81
CA ALA A 97 0.10 16.15 -17.17
C ALA A 97 1.56 16.62 -17.37
N PRO A 98 2.43 16.58 -16.34
CA PRO A 98 3.84 16.94 -16.49
C PRO A 98 4.55 16.10 -17.55
N ALA A 99 5.47 16.72 -18.32
CA ALA A 99 6.18 16.06 -19.42
C ALA A 99 6.92 14.77 -18.98
N TRP A 100 7.56 14.78 -17.80
CA TRP A 100 8.28 13.63 -17.26
C TRP A 100 7.38 12.42 -16.98
N LEU A 101 6.07 12.62 -16.85
CA LEU A 101 5.13 11.54 -16.59
C LEU A 101 4.85 10.69 -17.82
N PHE A 102 5.03 11.27 -19.02
CA PHE A 102 4.89 10.55 -20.29
C PHE A 102 6.03 9.53 -20.49
N ASP A 103 7.24 9.86 -20.01
CA ASP A 103 8.38 8.93 -20.05
C ASP A 103 8.10 7.65 -19.25
N PHE A 104 7.25 7.72 -18.21
CA PHE A 104 6.84 6.58 -17.39
C PHE A 104 5.72 5.73 -17.98
N GLU A 105 5.18 6.06 -19.16
CA GLU A 105 4.09 5.28 -19.77
C GLU A 105 4.52 3.85 -20.06
N VAL A 106 5.68 3.67 -20.71
CA VAL A 106 6.24 2.34 -21.03
C VAL A 106 6.59 1.58 -19.74
N PHE A 107 7.24 2.25 -18.79
CA PHE A 107 7.59 1.66 -17.50
C PHE A 107 6.35 1.24 -16.70
N GLY A 108 5.25 1.99 -16.79
CA GLY A 108 4.00 1.66 -16.12
C GLY A 108 3.27 0.46 -16.74
N ILE A 109 3.43 0.20 -18.04
CA ILE A 109 2.91 -1.01 -18.67
C ILE A 109 3.73 -2.23 -18.26
N ILE A 110 5.05 -2.15 -18.38
CA ILE A 110 5.97 -3.24 -17.97
C ILE A 110 5.77 -3.55 -16.49
N SER A 111 5.70 -2.52 -15.66
CA SER A 111 5.43 -2.66 -14.23
C SER A 111 4.07 -3.29 -13.94
N GLY A 112 3.06 -3.11 -14.79
CA GLY A 112 1.79 -3.84 -14.65
C GLY A 112 1.97 -5.36 -14.73
N PHE A 113 2.80 -5.85 -15.66
CA PHE A 113 3.11 -7.27 -15.77
C PHE A 113 3.94 -7.77 -14.60
N ILE A 114 4.98 -7.01 -14.20
CA ILE A 114 5.82 -7.35 -13.05
C ILE A 114 4.97 -7.39 -11.77
N LEU A 115 4.04 -6.45 -11.61
CA LEU A 115 3.12 -6.39 -10.47
C LEU A 115 2.26 -7.66 -10.41
N PHE A 116 1.63 -8.05 -11.52
CA PHE A 116 0.83 -9.27 -11.56
C PHE A 116 1.65 -10.52 -11.25
N VAL A 117 2.81 -10.69 -11.89
CA VAL A 117 3.69 -11.86 -11.68
C VAL A 117 4.22 -11.91 -10.25
N SER A 118 4.66 -10.77 -9.69
CA SER A 118 5.14 -10.69 -8.30
C SER A 118 4.06 -11.07 -7.30
N LEU A 119 2.81 -10.62 -7.51
CA LEU A 119 1.67 -10.97 -6.65
C LEU A 119 1.37 -12.47 -6.68
N ILE A 120 1.35 -13.08 -7.87
CA ILE A 120 1.17 -14.53 -8.02
C ILE A 120 2.31 -15.30 -7.34
N PHE A 121 3.54 -14.82 -7.52
CA PHE A 121 4.71 -15.43 -6.88
C PHE A 121 4.65 -15.34 -5.35
N ILE A 122 4.36 -14.17 -4.78
CA ILE A 122 4.19 -14.00 -3.32
C ILE A 122 3.08 -14.93 -2.82
N LEU A 123 1.94 -14.97 -3.51
CA LEU A 123 0.82 -15.81 -3.13
C LEU A 123 1.20 -17.30 -3.15
N ALA A 124 1.90 -17.75 -4.18
CA ALA A 124 2.39 -19.12 -4.28
C ALA A 124 3.35 -19.46 -3.15
N VAL A 125 4.34 -18.60 -2.86
CA VAL A 125 5.29 -18.85 -1.77
C VAL A 125 4.59 -18.87 -0.40
N LYS A 126 3.66 -17.95 -0.13
CA LYS A 126 2.90 -17.93 1.14
C LYS A 126 2.00 -19.16 1.29
N LEU A 127 1.40 -19.66 0.21
CA LEU A 127 0.55 -20.87 0.26
C LEU A 127 1.36 -22.16 0.42
N LEU A 128 2.54 -22.23 -0.20
CA LEU A 128 3.36 -23.46 -0.23
C LEU A 128 4.31 -23.57 0.96
N VAL A 129 4.90 -22.45 1.41
CA VAL A 129 5.97 -22.45 2.42
C VAL A 129 5.46 -21.94 3.77
N GLU A 130 4.69 -20.85 3.79
CA GLU A 130 4.32 -20.13 5.02
C GLU A 130 2.84 -20.23 5.36
N ARG A 131 2.17 -21.31 4.97
CA ARG A 131 0.71 -21.47 5.13
C ARG A 131 0.22 -21.18 6.56
N ALA A 132 1.01 -21.53 7.57
CA ALA A 132 0.69 -21.31 8.97
C ALA A 132 0.65 -19.82 9.39
N TYR A 133 1.38 -18.96 8.67
CA TYR A 133 1.46 -17.52 8.93
C TYR A 133 0.51 -16.69 8.04
N LEU A 134 -0.24 -17.35 7.17
CA LEU A 134 -1.17 -16.69 6.26
C LEU A 134 -2.55 -16.48 6.92
N SER A 135 -2.74 -15.30 7.49
CA SER A 135 -4.06 -14.86 7.96
C SER A 135 -5.06 -14.75 6.79
N SER A 136 -6.32 -15.13 7.03
CA SER A 136 -7.43 -14.97 6.07
C SER A 136 -7.56 -13.53 5.56
N TYR A 137 -7.27 -12.56 6.44
CA TYR A 137 -7.29 -11.14 6.10
C TYR A 137 -6.19 -10.78 5.08
N ASN A 138 -4.95 -11.18 5.36
CA ASN A 138 -3.80 -10.91 4.49
C ASN A 138 -3.96 -11.60 3.13
N PHE A 139 -4.51 -12.81 3.11
CA PHE A 139 -4.86 -13.52 1.89
C PHE A 139 -5.89 -12.76 1.05
N SER A 140 -6.94 -12.24 1.69
CA SER A 140 -8.00 -11.48 1.00
C SER A 140 -7.45 -10.21 0.35
N LEU A 141 -6.57 -9.49 1.05
CA LEU A 141 -5.91 -8.29 0.52
C LEU A 141 -5.01 -8.62 -0.68
N LEU A 142 -4.18 -9.66 -0.55
CA LEU A 142 -3.29 -10.09 -1.62
C LEU A 142 -4.08 -10.57 -2.86
N ALA A 143 -5.16 -11.31 -2.65
CA ALA A 143 -6.06 -11.76 -3.71
C ALA A 143 -6.75 -10.56 -4.41
N MET A 144 -7.17 -9.53 -3.67
CA MET A 144 -7.71 -8.31 -4.26
C MET A 144 -6.70 -7.59 -5.15
N LEU A 145 -5.44 -7.48 -4.70
CA LEU A 145 -4.38 -6.89 -5.53
C LEU A 145 -4.14 -7.68 -6.82
N VAL A 146 -4.21 -9.02 -6.76
CA VAL A 146 -4.14 -9.88 -7.96
C VAL A 146 -5.28 -9.55 -8.92
N VAL A 147 -6.51 -9.42 -8.42
CA VAL A 147 -7.69 -9.08 -9.25
C VAL A 147 -7.56 -7.67 -9.85
N ILE A 148 -7.16 -6.68 -9.08
CA ILE A 148 -6.95 -5.31 -9.54
C ILE A 148 -5.86 -5.26 -10.62
N SER A 149 -4.73 -5.95 -10.41
CA SER A 149 -3.64 -6.00 -11.37
C SER A 149 -4.05 -6.73 -12.66
N ALA A 150 -4.73 -7.87 -12.54
CA ALA A 150 -5.24 -8.63 -13.69
C ALA A 150 -6.22 -7.82 -14.53
N THR A 151 -7.22 -7.19 -13.89
CA THR A 151 -8.20 -6.36 -14.58
C THR A 151 -7.55 -5.15 -15.25
N GLY A 152 -6.58 -4.48 -14.60
CA GLY A 152 -5.83 -3.38 -15.20
C GLY A 152 -5.00 -3.79 -16.43
N LEU A 153 -4.39 -4.99 -16.41
CA LEU A 153 -3.71 -5.56 -17.57
C LEU A 153 -4.69 -5.88 -18.71
N LEU A 154 -5.85 -6.48 -18.39
CA LEU A 154 -6.88 -6.79 -19.37
C LEU A 154 -7.39 -5.52 -20.08
N MET A 155 -7.58 -4.42 -19.36
CA MET A 155 -7.96 -3.13 -19.96
C MET A 155 -6.87 -2.55 -20.87
N THR A 156 -5.61 -2.74 -20.49
CA THR A 156 -4.47 -2.23 -21.27
C THR A 156 -4.28 -3.04 -22.56
N MET A 157 -4.51 -4.36 -22.51
CA MET A 157 -4.11 -5.28 -23.59
C MET A 157 -5.27 -5.73 -24.50
N ILE A 158 -6.41 -6.06 -23.92
CA ILE A 158 -7.51 -6.76 -24.62
C ILE A 158 -8.73 -5.85 -24.77
N PHE A 159 -9.21 -5.30 -23.65
CA PHE A 159 -10.45 -4.54 -23.57
C PHE A 159 -10.15 -3.06 -23.40
N LYS A 160 -9.68 -2.42 -24.48
CA LYS A 160 -9.30 -1.00 -24.46
C LYS A 160 -10.48 -0.13 -24.01
N THR A 161 -10.26 0.64 -22.96
CA THR A 161 -11.24 1.57 -22.40
C THR A 161 -11.02 2.99 -22.90
N ASP A 162 -12.05 3.84 -22.81
CA ASP A 162 -11.93 5.24 -23.19
C ASP A 162 -11.14 6.03 -22.13
N LEU A 163 -9.89 6.33 -22.47
CA LEU A 163 -8.96 7.04 -21.58
C LEU A 163 -9.37 8.49 -21.34
N VAL A 164 -10.11 9.11 -22.27
CA VAL A 164 -10.61 10.49 -22.13
C VAL A 164 -11.72 10.50 -21.10
N GLU A 165 -12.65 9.56 -21.19
CA GLU A 165 -13.74 9.43 -20.22
C GLU A 165 -13.24 9.11 -18.81
N ILE A 166 -12.32 8.14 -18.69
CA ILE A 166 -11.68 7.81 -17.40
C ILE A 166 -11.00 9.04 -16.81
N LYS A 167 -10.33 9.85 -17.63
CA LYS A 167 -9.66 11.07 -17.17
C LYS A 167 -10.66 12.10 -16.63
N PHE A 168 -11.76 12.36 -17.34
CA PHE A 168 -12.80 13.26 -16.85
C PHE A 168 -13.41 12.75 -15.54
N PHE A 169 -13.65 11.45 -15.43
CA PHE A 169 -14.12 10.82 -14.20
C PHE A 169 -13.12 10.99 -13.04
N SER A 170 -11.84 10.65 -13.25
CA SER A 170 -10.76 10.81 -12.26
C SER A 170 -10.57 12.25 -11.81
N MET A 171 -10.58 13.21 -12.74
CA MET A 171 -10.51 14.63 -12.41
C MET A 171 -11.75 15.10 -11.64
N GLY A 172 -12.94 14.68 -12.05
CA GLY A 172 -14.19 15.02 -11.35
C GLY A 172 -14.19 14.57 -9.88
N MET A 173 -13.60 13.40 -9.60
CA MET A 173 -13.37 12.95 -8.21
C MET A 173 -12.37 13.84 -7.46
N ALA A 174 -11.26 14.25 -8.11
CA ALA A 174 -10.24 15.08 -7.47
C ALA A 174 -10.70 16.53 -7.23
N THR A 175 -11.54 17.09 -8.12
CA THR A 175 -12.03 18.47 -8.04
C THR A 175 -13.41 18.57 -7.36
N PHE A 176 -13.89 17.51 -6.71
CA PHE A 176 -15.21 17.44 -6.08
C PHE A 176 -16.38 17.80 -7.02
N ALA A 177 -16.25 17.49 -8.30
CA ALA A 177 -17.26 17.67 -9.34
C ALA A 177 -17.58 16.33 -10.02
N PRO A 178 -18.34 15.42 -9.35
CA PRO A 178 -18.57 14.05 -9.81
C PRO A 178 -19.14 14.02 -11.23
N GLN A 179 -18.51 13.22 -12.08
CA GLN A 179 -18.94 13.03 -13.47
C GLN A 179 -19.69 11.70 -13.63
N ALA A 180 -20.61 11.65 -14.59
CA ALA A 180 -21.16 10.38 -15.04
C ALA A 180 -20.06 9.56 -15.72
N LEU A 181 -20.18 8.23 -15.64
CA LEU A 181 -19.26 7.29 -16.25
C LEU A 181 -20.09 6.26 -17.02
N HIS A 182 -19.82 6.17 -18.32
CA HIS A 182 -20.45 5.33 -19.33
C HIS A 182 -19.43 4.33 -19.90
N ASP A 183 -18.37 4.02 -19.14
CA ASP A 183 -17.31 3.10 -19.56
C ASP A 183 -17.74 1.63 -19.44
N SER A 184 -16.92 0.75 -20.00
CA SER A 184 -17.03 -0.70 -20.00
C SER A 184 -17.22 -1.31 -18.61
N GLY A 185 -17.93 -2.44 -18.55
CA GLY A 185 -18.10 -3.21 -17.31
C GLY A 185 -16.78 -3.67 -16.67
N LEU A 186 -15.68 -3.71 -17.44
CA LEU A 186 -14.37 -4.13 -16.94
C LEU A 186 -13.71 -3.02 -16.12
N PHE A 187 -13.76 -1.75 -16.56
CA PHE A 187 -13.34 -0.62 -15.71
C PHE A 187 -14.14 -0.58 -14.41
N LEU A 188 -15.46 -0.76 -14.50
CA LEU A 188 -16.32 -0.77 -13.32
C LEU A 188 -15.88 -1.84 -12.31
N SER A 189 -15.59 -3.06 -12.80
CA SER A 189 -15.08 -4.14 -11.94
C SER A 189 -13.73 -3.82 -11.32
N HIS A 190 -12.82 -3.20 -12.08
CA HIS A 190 -11.51 -2.76 -11.60
C HIS A 190 -11.64 -1.70 -10.50
N PHE A 191 -12.49 -0.69 -10.73
CA PHE A 191 -12.71 0.40 -9.79
C PHE A 191 -13.41 -0.08 -8.51
N ILE A 192 -14.39 -0.98 -8.62
CA ILE A 192 -15.03 -1.59 -7.44
C ILE A 192 -14.02 -2.42 -6.65
N ALA A 193 -13.19 -3.23 -7.31
CA ALA A 193 -12.14 -3.98 -6.62
C ALA A 193 -11.17 -3.04 -5.88
N PHE A 194 -10.79 -1.92 -6.50
CA PHE A 194 -10.01 -0.86 -5.85
C PHE A 194 -10.74 -0.24 -4.64
N LEU A 195 -12.03 0.08 -4.76
CA LEU A 195 -12.82 0.61 -3.64
C LEU A 195 -12.82 -0.34 -2.45
N VAL A 196 -13.06 -1.63 -2.69
CA VAL A 196 -13.02 -2.62 -1.60
C VAL A 196 -11.61 -2.73 -1.03
N PHE A 197 -10.57 -2.73 -1.87
CA PHE A 197 -9.18 -2.73 -1.40
C PHE A 197 -8.86 -1.54 -0.48
N VAL A 198 -9.36 -0.33 -0.77
CA VAL A 198 -9.19 0.85 0.10
C VAL A 198 -9.77 0.63 1.50
N LEU A 199 -10.88 -0.12 1.63
CA LEU A 199 -11.47 -0.45 2.93
C LEU A 199 -10.60 -1.43 3.74
N PHE A 200 -9.81 -2.28 3.08
CA PHE A 200 -8.88 -3.22 3.73
C PHE A 200 -7.48 -2.63 3.97
N LEU A 201 -7.16 -1.51 3.34
CA LEU A 201 -5.88 -0.82 3.46
C LEU A 201 -5.43 -0.40 4.90
N PRO A 202 -6.33 0.12 5.78
CA PRO A 202 -5.92 0.75 7.03
C PRO A 202 -5.14 -0.18 7.98
N SER A 203 -5.44 -1.47 7.96
CA SER A 203 -4.86 -2.46 8.85
C SER A 203 -3.39 -2.77 8.52
N HIS A 204 -2.99 -2.72 7.24
CA HIS A 204 -1.65 -3.13 6.82
C HIS A 204 -0.64 -1.99 6.81
N ILE A 205 -1.03 -0.80 6.36
CA ILE A 205 -0.09 0.34 6.22
C ILE A 205 0.43 0.82 7.58
N PHE A 206 -0.42 0.82 8.61
CA PHE A 206 -0.06 1.37 9.92
C PHE A 206 0.61 0.35 10.83
N THR A 207 0.33 -0.94 10.64
CA THR A 207 0.96 -1.99 11.45
C THR A 207 2.46 -2.09 11.15
N ALA A 208 2.88 -1.88 9.90
CA ALA A 208 4.29 -2.05 9.53
C ALA A 208 5.26 -1.06 10.23
N PRO A 209 5.06 0.28 10.19
CA PRO A 209 5.94 1.21 10.90
C PRO A 209 5.93 1.02 12.42
N ILE A 210 4.76 0.76 13.00
CA ILE A 210 4.60 0.60 14.45
C ILE A 210 5.34 -0.64 14.94
N THR A 211 5.13 -1.79 14.29
CA THR A 211 5.80 -3.04 14.66
C THR A 211 7.31 -2.98 14.49
N ILE A 212 7.81 -2.24 13.49
CA ILE A 212 9.25 -2.02 13.31
C ILE A 212 9.80 -1.13 14.43
N LEU A 213 9.12 -0.04 14.79
CA LEU A 213 9.53 0.82 15.91
C LEU A 213 9.55 0.05 17.24
N GLU A 214 8.53 -0.77 17.49
CA GLU A 214 8.47 -1.64 18.66
C GLU A 214 9.61 -2.68 18.65
N ALA A 215 9.94 -3.26 17.49
CA ALA A 215 11.05 -4.19 17.36
C ALA A 215 12.40 -3.52 17.70
N PHE A 216 12.64 -2.31 17.20
CA PHE A 216 13.85 -1.55 17.55
C PHE A 216 13.89 -1.17 19.04
N ARG A 217 12.75 -0.86 19.65
CA ARG A 217 12.67 -0.59 21.10
C ARG A 217 13.04 -1.84 21.92
N ARG A 218 12.54 -3.01 21.53
CA ARG A 218 12.88 -4.29 22.18
C ARG A 218 14.36 -4.64 22.01
N ASP A 219 14.94 -4.40 20.84
CA ASP A 219 16.36 -4.63 20.59
C ASP A 219 17.22 -3.74 21.52
N GLU A 220 16.82 -2.48 21.72
CA GLU A 220 17.49 -1.53 22.64
C GLU A 220 17.37 -1.98 24.12
N GLU A 221 16.18 -2.43 24.55
CA GLU A 221 15.97 -2.99 25.90
C GLU A 221 16.85 -4.23 26.15
N LEU A 222 16.93 -5.15 25.18
CA LEU A 222 17.75 -6.36 25.30
C LEU A 222 19.26 -6.04 25.42
N GLU A 223 19.76 -5.06 24.67
CA GLU A 223 21.16 -4.62 24.78
C GLU A 223 21.46 -4.06 26.17
N THR A 224 20.54 -3.29 26.77
CA THR A 224 20.74 -2.75 28.12
C THR A 224 20.81 -3.84 29.19
N ILE A 225 19.94 -4.86 29.12
CA ILE A 225 19.92 -5.97 30.08
C ILE A 225 21.21 -6.79 30.01
N MET A 226 21.69 -7.11 28.81
CA MET A 226 22.95 -7.87 28.65
C MET A 226 24.17 -7.11 29.21
N HIS A 227 24.16 -5.78 29.15
CA HIS A 227 25.24 -4.96 29.70
C HIS A 227 25.21 -4.84 31.24
N ASP A 228 24.04 -4.96 31.85
CA ASP A 228 23.91 -4.97 33.31
C ASP A 228 24.22 -6.35 33.92
N GLU A 229 23.92 -7.46 33.23
CA GLU A 229 24.29 -8.82 33.69
C GLU A 229 25.79 -9.13 33.61
N THR A 230 26.56 -8.34 32.84
CA THR A 230 28.01 -8.54 32.67
C THR A 230 28.89 -7.72 33.63
N LYS A 231 28.28 -7.02 34.61
CA LYS A 231 28.96 -6.28 35.68
C LYS A 231 28.78 -6.95 37.04
#